data_AF-A0A923I1C4-F1
#
_entry.id   AF-A0A923I1C4-F1
#
_cell.length_a   1.000
_cell.length_b   1.000
_cell.length_c   1.000
_cell.angle_alpha   90.00
_cell.angle_beta   90.00
_cell.angle_gamma   90.00
#
_symmetry.space_group_name_H-M   'P 1'
#
loop_
_entity.id
_entity.type
_entity.pdbx_description
1 polymer ?
#
loop_
_entity_poly.entity_id
_entity_poly.type
_entity_poly.pdbx_seq_one_letter_code
_entity_poly.pdbx_strand_id
1 'polypeptide(L)'
;MQAQPDNTAPALDLRINYYNKILTPEGVTKETRYEEIMLRRPGHVWIERILPKQSNAHLTESAEKGHTHKQFNHVTTPRHIFIDNGQTKIEFIDKNQKELISIPAAEFNNVNFDGSWDNAFYLLNPKLIKEIPLSKRQSTITNAKWHEREINGSFQRILWDEQKQIPLSIETGDKHGFIFRKLDIQIENKLNAQLPWKQAQSYSRKEYADFLD
;
A
#
# COMPACT_ATOMS: atom_id res chain seq x y z
N MET A 1 25.52 -14.83 -5.13
CA MET A 1 24.53 -15.34 -4.15
C MET A 1 24.04 -14.15 -3.34
N GLN A 2 22.86 -13.60 -3.66
CA GLN A 2 22.20 -12.64 -2.76
C GLN A 2 21.34 -13.45 -1.79
N ALA A 3 21.46 -13.13 -0.50
CA ALA A 3 20.74 -13.80 0.58
C ALA A 3 19.23 -13.63 0.39
N GLN A 4 18.49 -14.73 0.57
CA GLN A 4 17.03 -14.69 0.74
C GLN A 4 16.73 -13.72 1.89
N PRO A 5 15.76 -12.79 1.74
CA PRO A 5 15.36 -11.96 2.86
C PRO A 5 14.80 -12.86 3.96
N ASP A 6 15.46 -12.87 5.13
CA ASP A 6 14.96 -13.47 6.36
C ASP A 6 13.66 -12.75 6.75
N ASN A 7 12.52 -13.24 6.26
CA ASN A 7 11.19 -12.73 6.59
C ASN A 7 10.80 -13.22 8.00
N THR A 8 11.38 -12.62 9.03
CA THR A 8 11.11 -12.93 10.45
C THR A 8 9.85 -12.25 11.01
N ALA A 9 9.25 -11.31 10.27
CA ALA A 9 8.06 -10.59 10.75
C ALA A 9 6.81 -11.49 10.73
N PRO A 10 5.90 -11.34 11.70
CA PRO A 10 4.70 -12.17 11.77
C PRO A 10 3.74 -11.91 10.59
N ALA A 11 2.90 -12.89 10.24
CA ALA A 11 1.78 -12.65 9.34
C ALA A 11 0.80 -11.64 9.95
N LEU A 12 0.26 -10.72 9.14
CA LEU A 12 -0.70 -9.71 9.58
C LEU A 12 -1.77 -9.49 8.52
N ASP A 13 -2.96 -9.11 8.99
CA ASP A 13 -4.00 -8.50 8.18
C ASP A 13 -4.22 -7.10 8.72
N LEU A 14 -4.28 -6.13 7.83
CA LEU A 14 -4.31 -4.72 8.17
C LEU A 14 -5.46 -4.02 7.46
N ARG A 15 -6.00 -3.00 8.11
CA ARG A 15 -6.80 -1.95 7.49
C ARG A 15 -6.04 -0.63 7.61
N ILE A 16 -5.84 0.05 6.49
CA ILE A 16 -5.02 1.25 6.40
C ILE A 16 -5.91 2.40 5.96
N ASN A 17 -5.96 3.46 6.77
CA ASN A 17 -6.70 4.67 6.46
C ASN A 17 -5.71 5.73 5.98
N TYR A 18 -5.94 6.28 4.80
CA TYR A 18 -5.13 7.33 4.21
C TYR A 18 -5.87 8.66 4.30
N TYR A 19 -5.16 9.67 4.77
CA TYR A 19 -5.58 11.07 4.71
C TYR A 19 -4.46 11.92 4.13
N ASN A 20 -4.79 12.76 3.17
CA ASN A 20 -3.90 13.76 2.62
C ASN A 20 -4.63 15.10 2.58
N LYS A 21 -3.94 16.16 3.00
CA LYS A 21 -4.38 17.54 2.93
C LYS A 21 -3.28 18.37 2.28
N ILE A 22 -3.66 19.15 1.27
CA ILE A 22 -2.78 20.11 0.62
C ILE A 22 -3.47 21.47 0.58
N LEU A 23 -2.80 22.52 1.07
CA LEU A 23 -3.16 23.91 0.87
C LEU A 23 -2.29 24.47 -0.26
N THR A 24 -2.92 24.93 -1.33
CA THR A 24 -2.22 25.52 -2.48
C THR A 24 -1.95 27.02 -2.25
N PRO A 25 -0.99 27.62 -2.98
CA PRO A 25 -0.71 29.05 -2.90
C PRO A 25 -1.91 29.95 -3.21
N GLU A 26 -2.87 29.47 -3.99
CA GLU A 26 -4.11 30.18 -4.32
C GLU A 26 -5.15 30.15 -3.20
N GLY A 27 -4.80 29.60 -2.03
CA GLY A 27 -5.70 29.49 -0.87
C GLY A 27 -6.68 28.30 -0.95
N VAL A 28 -6.45 27.34 -1.84
CA VAL A 28 -7.33 26.17 -2.00
C VAL A 28 -6.86 25.01 -1.14
N THR A 29 -7.74 24.50 -0.29
CA THR A 29 -7.49 23.25 0.45
C THR A 29 -8.08 22.07 -0.32
N LYS A 30 -7.24 21.07 -0.62
CA LYS A 30 -7.64 19.77 -1.16
C LYS A 30 -7.45 18.70 -0.09
N GLU A 31 -8.50 17.93 0.17
CA GLU A 31 -8.44 16.77 1.05
C GLU A 31 -8.73 15.49 0.26
N THR A 32 -8.02 14.42 0.59
CA THR A 32 -8.26 13.10 -0.01
C THR A 32 -8.23 12.05 1.09
N ARG A 33 -9.22 11.15 1.04
CA ARG A 33 -9.38 10.04 1.98
C ARG A 33 -9.72 8.76 1.24
N TYR A 34 -9.11 7.67 1.65
CA TYR A 34 -9.44 6.33 1.17
C TYR A 34 -8.89 5.29 2.14
N GLU A 35 -9.29 4.05 1.94
CA GLU A 35 -8.86 2.94 2.79
C GLU A 35 -8.37 1.78 1.93
N GLU A 36 -7.40 1.03 2.45
CA GLU A 36 -6.92 -0.21 1.86
C GLU A 36 -6.94 -1.33 2.90
N ILE A 37 -7.15 -2.55 2.46
CA ILE A 37 -6.77 -3.73 3.23
C ILE A 37 -5.40 -4.22 2.76
N MET A 38 -4.61 -4.74 3.69
CA MET A 38 -3.35 -5.42 3.37
C MET A 38 -3.30 -6.79 4.04
N LEU A 39 -2.88 -7.81 3.30
CA LEU A 39 -2.52 -9.13 3.85
C LEU A 39 -1.02 -9.33 3.71
N ARG A 40 -0.33 -9.48 4.83
CA ARG A 40 1.10 -9.79 4.90
C ARG A 40 1.30 -11.26 5.23
N ARG A 41 2.00 -11.99 4.37
CA ARG A 41 2.43 -13.38 4.59
C ARG A 41 3.89 -13.52 4.18
N PRO A 42 4.64 -14.51 4.70
CA PRO A 42 6.02 -14.74 4.25
C PRO A 42 6.08 -14.82 2.71
N GLY A 43 6.86 -13.91 2.10
CA GLY A 43 7.04 -13.84 0.64
C GLY A 43 5.86 -13.27 -0.16
N HIS A 44 4.76 -12.85 0.48
CA HIS A 44 3.58 -12.30 -0.19
C HIS A 44 2.98 -11.09 0.54
N VAL A 45 2.60 -10.08 -0.22
CA VAL A 45 1.84 -8.90 0.23
C VAL A 45 0.68 -8.69 -0.73
N TRP A 46 -0.53 -8.72 -0.20
CA TRP A 46 -1.75 -8.33 -0.93
C TRP A 46 -2.18 -6.96 -0.48
N ILE A 47 -2.58 -6.08 -1.40
CA ILE A 47 -3.18 -4.78 -1.08
C ILE A 47 -4.39 -4.55 -1.98
N GLU A 48 -5.50 -4.11 -1.39
CA GLU A 48 -6.76 -3.89 -2.10
C GLU A 48 -7.48 -2.65 -1.57
N ARG A 49 -7.94 -1.79 -2.50
CA ARG A 49 -8.72 -0.60 -2.20
C ARG A 49 -10.08 -0.99 -1.64
N ILE A 50 -10.47 -0.44 -0.49
CA ILE A 50 -11.85 -0.52 -0.02
C ILE A 50 -12.67 0.51 -0.78
N LEU A 51 -13.53 0.04 -1.66
CA LEU A 51 -14.42 0.88 -2.47
C LEU A 51 -15.79 1.02 -1.78
N PRO A 52 -16.33 2.25 -1.64
CA PRO A 52 -17.71 2.44 -1.20
C PRO A 52 -18.68 1.73 -2.14
N LYS A 53 -19.78 1.17 -1.62
CA LYS A 53 -20.77 0.47 -2.46
C LYS A 53 -21.29 1.34 -3.62
N GLN A 54 -21.38 2.65 -3.39
CA GLN A 54 -21.85 3.64 -4.37
C GLN A 54 -20.87 3.86 -5.53
N SER A 55 -19.56 3.64 -5.37
CA SER A 55 -18.60 3.86 -6.46
C SER A 55 -18.73 2.83 -7.58
N ASN A 56 -19.33 1.67 -7.30
CA ASN A 56 -19.61 0.66 -8.32
C ASN A 56 -20.82 1.02 -9.20
N ALA A 57 -21.73 1.89 -8.73
CA ALA A 57 -22.95 2.25 -9.48
C ALA A 57 -22.66 3.17 -10.69
N HIS A 58 -21.63 4.01 -10.62
CA HIS A 58 -21.26 4.85 -11.76
C HIS A 58 -20.54 4.05 -12.87
N LEU A 59 -19.83 2.97 -12.50
CA LEU A 59 -19.15 2.09 -13.47
C LEU A 59 -20.12 1.21 -14.26
N THR A 60 -21.31 0.94 -13.75
CA THR A 60 -22.33 0.12 -14.44
C THR A 60 -23.07 0.89 -15.54
N GLU A 61 -23.31 2.20 -15.38
CA GLU A 61 -24.00 2.99 -16.42
C GLU A 61 -23.12 3.23 -17.66
N SER A 62 -21.80 3.30 -17.51
CA SER A 62 -20.87 3.44 -18.64
C SER A 62 -20.66 2.15 -19.44
N ALA A 63 -20.98 0.98 -18.87
CA ALA A 63 -20.82 -0.31 -19.54
C ALA A 63 -21.99 -0.64 -20.50
N GLU A 64 -23.16 -0.02 -20.33
CA GLU A 64 -24.34 -0.25 -21.18
C GLU A 64 -24.34 0.58 -22.48
N LYS A 65 -23.42 1.54 -22.64
CA LYS A 65 -23.33 2.39 -23.83
C LYS A 65 -21.98 2.26 -24.53
N GLY A 66 -21.81 1.15 -25.26
CA GLY A 66 -20.82 1.04 -26.32
C GLY A 66 -19.43 0.62 -25.87
N HIS A 67 -18.76 -0.12 -26.74
CA HIS A 67 -17.43 -0.69 -26.61
C HIS A 67 -16.41 0.27 -25.97
N THR A 68 -16.28 0.20 -24.65
CA THR A 68 -15.16 0.79 -23.93
C THR A 68 -14.33 -0.37 -23.43
N HIS A 69 -13.14 -0.55 -24.03
CA HIS A 69 -12.11 -1.39 -23.44
C HIS A 69 -11.96 -0.94 -21.99
N LYS A 70 -12.27 -1.81 -21.03
CA LYS A 70 -12.17 -1.47 -19.61
C LYS A 70 -10.69 -1.29 -19.31
N GLN A 71 -10.23 -0.05 -19.36
CA GLN A 71 -8.83 0.29 -19.16
C GLN A 71 -8.38 -0.21 -17.79
N PHE A 72 -7.22 -0.90 -17.78
CA PHE A 72 -6.60 -1.36 -16.55
C PHE A 72 -6.38 -0.17 -15.60
N ASN A 73 -6.98 -0.24 -14.41
CA ASN A 73 -6.82 0.78 -13.38
C ASN A 73 -6.04 0.21 -12.20
N HIS A 74 -4.73 0.51 -12.16
CA HIS A 74 -3.83 0.06 -11.11
C HIS A 74 -4.15 0.62 -9.71
N VAL A 75 -5.02 1.64 -9.58
CA VAL A 75 -5.39 2.23 -8.29
C VAL A 75 -6.47 1.41 -7.58
N THR A 76 -7.41 0.85 -8.33
CA THR A 76 -8.56 0.11 -7.79
C THR A 76 -8.46 -1.39 -7.98
N THR A 77 -7.63 -1.86 -8.92
CA THR A 77 -7.35 -3.28 -9.10
C THR A 77 -6.46 -3.77 -7.95
N PRO A 78 -6.83 -4.85 -7.25
CA PRO A 78 -6.00 -5.42 -6.20
C PRO A 78 -4.59 -5.77 -6.70
N ARG A 79 -3.58 -5.46 -5.89
CA ARG A 79 -2.17 -5.74 -6.19
C ARG A 79 -1.62 -6.85 -5.29
N HIS A 80 -0.79 -7.69 -5.86
CA HIS A 80 -0.03 -8.73 -5.18
C HIS A 80 1.45 -8.53 -5.46
N ILE A 81 2.21 -8.27 -4.39
CA ILE A 81 3.65 -8.13 -4.41
C ILE A 81 4.23 -9.40 -3.79
N PHE A 82 5.16 -10.05 -4.44
CA PHE A 82 5.70 -11.32 -3.99
C PHE A 82 7.17 -11.48 -4.34
N ILE A 83 7.83 -12.38 -3.60
CA ILE A 83 9.20 -12.79 -3.92
C ILE A 83 9.14 -14.02 -4.81
N ASP A 84 9.77 -13.93 -5.98
CA ASP A 84 9.97 -15.05 -6.88
C ASP A 84 11.45 -15.15 -7.24
N ASN A 85 12.06 -16.31 -6.95
CA ASN A 85 13.50 -16.54 -7.13
C ASN A 85 14.39 -15.41 -6.54
N GLY A 86 14.00 -14.90 -5.37
CA GLY A 86 14.71 -13.82 -4.67
C GLY A 86 14.48 -12.42 -5.23
N GLN A 87 13.66 -12.27 -6.27
CA GLN A 87 13.32 -10.97 -6.86
C GLN A 87 11.93 -10.53 -6.45
N THR A 88 11.77 -9.24 -6.17
CA THR A 88 10.47 -8.63 -5.93
C THR A 88 9.70 -8.51 -7.25
N LYS A 89 8.50 -9.09 -7.30
CA LYS A 89 7.56 -8.98 -8.40
C LYS A 89 6.27 -8.36 -7.93
N ILE A 90 5.54 -7.75 -8.85
CA ILE A 90 4.19 -7.26 -8.65
C ILE A 90 3.29 -7.72 -9.79
N GLU A 91 2.08 -8.11 -9.44
CA GLU A 91 0.99 -8.38 -10.37
C GLU A 91 -0.30 -7.74 -9.86
N PHE A 92 -1.22 -7.44 -10.78
CA PHE A 92 -2.57 -6.98 -10.46
C PHE A 92 -3.58 -8.06 -10.80
N ILE A 93 -4.63 -8.19 -9.98
CA ILE A 93 -5.62 -9.26 -10.10
C ILE A 93 -6.98 -8.65 -10.40
N ASP A 94 -7.42 -8.75 -11.66
CA ASP A 94 -8.80 -8.43 -12.01
C ASP A 94 -9.70 -9.65 -11.75
N LYS A 95 -10.41 -9.62 -10.62
CA LYS A 95 -11.37 -10.67 -10.23
C LYS A 95 -12.56 -10.78 -11.20
N ASN A 96 -12.92 -9.70 -11.90
CA ASN A 96 -14.07 -9.68 -12.81
C ASN A 96 -13.71 -10.32 -14.16
N GLN A 97 -12.55 -9.96 -14.71
CA GLN A 97 -12.05 -10.53 -15.97
C GLN A 97 -11.33 -11.86 -15.76
N LYS A 98 -11.02 -12.22 -14.51
CA LYS A 98 -10.21 -13.38 -14.14
C LYS A 98 -8.83 -13.32 -14.81
N GLU A 99 -8.17 -12.17 -14.65
CA GLU A 99 -6.86 -11.89 -15.23
C GLU A 99 -5.82 -11.58 -14.14
N LEU A 100 -4.60 -12.06 -14.36
CA LEU A 100 -3.37 -11.65 -13.68
C LEU A 100 -2.56 -10.78 -14.64
N ILE A 101 -2.30 -9.55 -14.24
CA ILE A 101 -1.58 -8.57 -15.05
C ILE A 101 -0.19 -8.41 -14.44
N SER A 102 0.83 -8.96 -15.10
CA SER A 102 2.22 -8.82 -14.66
C SER A 102 2.75 -7.44 -15.01
N ILE A 103 3.53 -6.85 -14.10
CA ILE A 103 4.19 -5.56 -14.35
C ILE A 103 5.70 -5.81 -14.44
N PRO A 104 6.33 -5.54 -15.60
CA PRO A 104 7.78 -5.56 -15.72
C PRO A 104 8.45 -4.52 -14.82
N ALA A 105 9.69 -4.77 -14.39
CA ALA A 105 10.41 -3.86 -13.48
C ALA A 105 10.57 -2.44 -14.04
N ALA A 106 10.69 -2.29 -15.36
CA ALA A 106 10.75 -0.99 -16.03
C ALA A 106 9.47 -0.16 -15.85
N GLU A 107 8.35 -0.81 -15.55
CA GLU A 107 7.01 -0.22 -15.48
C GLU A 107 6.54 0.01 -14.03
N PHE A 108 7.35 -0.33 -13.02
CA PHE A 108 6.95 -0.22 -11.60
C PHE A 108 6.48 1.19 -11.23
N ASN A 109 7.18 2.22 -11.68
CA ASN A 109 6.82 3.61 -11.40
C ASN A 109 5.47 4.00 -12.02
N ASN A 110 5.09 3.43 -13.16
CA ASN A 110 3.83 3.71 -13.85
C ASN A 110 2.60 3.18 -13.09
N VAL A 111 2.82 2.26 -12.14
CA VAL A 111 1.79 1.69 -11.27
C VAL A 111 1.97 2.04 -9.80
N ASN A 112 2.73 3.11 -9.49
CA ASN A 112 3.00 3.56 -8.11
C ASN A 112 3.66 2.49 -7.23
N PHE A 113 4.56 1.70 -7.80
CA PHE A 113 5.41 0.77 -7.07
C PHE A 113 6.88 1.20 -7.18
N ASP A 114 7.60 1.19 -6.07
CA ASP A 114 9.00 1.64 -5.99
C ASP A 114 10.01 0.48 -6.15
N GLY A 115 9.52 -0.74 -6.38
CA GLY A 115 10.35 -1.95 -6.46
C GLY A 115 10.82 -2.52 -5.11
N SER A 116 10.52 -1.85 -4.00
CA SER A 116 11.04 -2.18 -2.68
C SER A 116 10.18 -3.22 -1.96
N TRP A 117 10.72 -4.43 -1.77
CA TRP A 117 10.10 -5.44 -0.90
C TRP A 117 9.95 -4.93 0.53
N ASP A 118 10.95 -4.24 1.07
CA ASP A 118 10.91 -3.75 2.45
C ASP A 118 9.77 -2.74 2.64
N ASN A 119 9.55 -1.83 1.69
CA ASN A 119 8.44 -0.87 1.78
C ASN A 119 7.08 -1.58 1.60
N ALA A 120 6.98 -2.58 0.72
CA ALA A 120 5.76 -3.35 0.55
C ALA A 120 5.41 -4.18 1.81
N PHE A 121 6.39 -4.90 2.37
CA PHE A 121 6.17 -5.87 3.44
C PHE A 121 6.07 -5.23 4.83
N TYR A 122 6.80 -4.14 5.07
CA TYR A 122 6.80 -3.44 6.37
C TYR A 122 5.99 -2.13 6.35
N LEU A 123 5.36 -1.77 5.22
CA LEU A 123 4.77 -0.44 4.89
C LEU A 123 5.77 0.73 4.92
N LEU A 124 6.87 0.59 5.66
CA LEU A 124 7.97 1.53 5.75
C LEU A 124 9.23 0.74 6.11
N ASN A 125 10.32 0.91 5.35
CA ASN A 125 11.55 0.15 5.56
C ASN A 125 12.05 0.29 7.03
N PRO A 126 12.18 -0.83 7.79
CA PRO A 126 12.62 -0.80 9.18
C PRO A 126 14.02 -0.19 9.37
N LYS A 127 14.88 -0.22 8.36
CA LYS A 127 16.21 0.43 8.40
C LYS A 127 16.06 1.96 8.53
N LEU A 128 15.13 2.55 7.80
CA LEU A 128 14.86 3.99 7.87
C LEU A 128 14.26 4.40 9.21
N ILE A 129 13.46 3.54 9.85
CA ILE A 129 12.92 3.81 11.18
C ILE A 129 14.05 3.98 12.21
N LYS A 130 15.07 3.11 12.14
CA LYS A 130 16.21 3.14 13.07
C LYS A 130 17.06 4.41 12.95
N GLU A 131 17.00 5.07 11.79
CA GLU A 131 17.67 6.36 11.55
C GLU A 131 16.89 7.54 12.14
N ILE A 132 15.61 7.36 12.47
CA ILE A 132 14.76 8.38 13.07
C ILE A 132 14.88 8.29 14.60
N PRO A 133 15.22 9.40 15.29
CA PRO A 133 15.32 9.40 16.75
C PRO A 133 14.01 8.99 17.43
N LEU A 134 14.15 8.30 18.57
CA LEU A 134 13.02 8.06 19.47
C LEU A 134 12.46 9.40 19.97
N SER A 135 11.15 9.53 19.90
CA SER A 135 10.44 10.69 20.44
C SER A 135 10.32 10.61 21.96
N LYS A 136 10.13 11.77 22.58
CA LYS A 136 9.70 11.90 23.98
C LYS A 136 8.22 11.58 24.16
N ARG A 137 7.45 11.51 23.07
CA ARG A 137 6.03 11.17 23.09
C ARG A 137 5.85 9.74 23.56
N GLN A 138 5.11 9.58 24.67
CA GLN A 138 4.77 8.26 25.18
C GLN A 138 3.77 7.57 24.25
N SER A 139 3.98 6.26 24.03
CA SER A 139 3.01 5.39 23.38
C SER A 139 2.12 4.74 24.44
N THR A 140 0.81 4.67 24.17
CA THR A 140 -0.15 3.90 24.97
C THR A 140 -0.31 2.46 24.48
N ILE A 141 0.32 2.11 23.36
CA ILE A 141 0.24 0.79 22.73
C ILE A 141 1.49 0.00 23.10
N THR A 142 1.28 -1.18 23.69
CA THR A 142 2.36 -2.11 24.04
C THR A 142 3.22 -2.43 22.83
N ASN A 143 4.54 -2.48 23.02
CA ASN A 143 5.54 -2.72 21.97
C ASN A 143 5.64 -1.65 20.88
N ALA A 144 4.84 -0.58 20.95
CA ALA A 144 4.94 0.53 20.00
C ALA A 144 5.68 1.73 20.58
N LYS A 145 6.53 2.38 19.77
CA LYS A 145 7.29 3.58 20.14
C LYS A 145 7.17 4.65 19.07
N TRP A 146 7.14 5.91 19.49
CA TRP A 146 7.19 7.03 18.57
C TRP A 146 8.63 7.31 18.14
N HIS A 147 8.83 7.42 16.83
CA HIS A 147 10.03 7.92 16.18
C HIS A 147 9.67 9.23 15.49
N GLU A 148 10.42 10.29 15.76
CA GLU A 148 10.12 11.61 15.23
C GLU A 148 11.39 12.33 14.78
N ARG A 149 11.29 12.99 13.63
CA ARG A 149 12.32 13.91 13.15
C ARG A 149 11.69 15.11 12.49
N GLU A 150 12.49 16.17 12.44
CA GLU A 150 12.17 17.35 11.68
C GLU A 150 13.42 17.79 10.92
N ILE A 151 13.28 18.01 9.62
CA ILE A 151 14.37 18.40 8.72
C ILE A 151 13.82 19.45 7.77
N ASN A 152 14.49 20.60 7.66
CA ASN A 152 14.16 21.67 6.72
C ASN A 152 12.68 22.10 6.75
N GLY A 153 12.10 22.22 7.95
CA GLY A 153 10.70 22.62 8.14
C GLY A 153 9.67 21.52 7.81
N SER A 154 10.10 20.33 7.38
CA SER A 154 9.26 19.15 7.24
C SER A 154 9.40 18.23 8.44
N PHE A 155 8.29 17.70 8.93
CA PHE A 155 8.27 16.72 10.01
C PHE A 155 7.87 15.33 9.53
N GLN A 156 8.36 14.32 10.24
CA GLN A 156 7.93 12.94 10.12
C GLN A 156 7.76 12.37 11.52
N ARG A 157 6.61 11.74 11.79
CA ARG A 157 6.31 11.07 13.05
C ARG A 157 5.76 9.70 12.76
N ILE A 158 6.33 8.67 13.38
CA ILE A 158 5.95 7.28 13.14
C ILE A 158 5.74 6.61 14.49
N LEU A 159 4.55 6.04 14.69
CA LEU A 159 4.33 5.09 15.78
C LEU A 159 4.64 3.71 15.24
N TRP A 160 5.73 3.11 15.68
CA TRP A 160 6.25 1.84 15.19
C TRP A 160 6.05 0.73 16.21
N ASP A 161 5.38 -0.36 15.84
CA ASP A 161 5.29 -1.58 16.65
C ASP A 161 6.50 -2.49 16.37
N GLU A 162 7.38 -2.63 17.37
CA GLU A 162 8.65 -3.36 17.24
C GLU A 162 8.46 -4.86 17.07
N GLN A 163 7.42 -5.43 17.67
CA GLN A 163 7.16 -6.87 17.61
C GLN A 163 6.49 -7.24 16.29
N LYS A 164 5.50 -6.44 15.89
CA LYS A 164 4.79 -6.62 14.62
C LYS A 164 5.63 -6.16 13.44
N GLN A 165 6.64 -5.33 13.65
CA GLN A 165 7.43 -4.68 12.60
C GLN A 165 6.51 -4.01 11.57
N ILE A 166 5.67 -3.09 12.03
CA ILE A 166 4.71 -2.36 11.19
C ILE A 166 4.48 -0.98 11.82
N PRO A 167 4.28 0.09 11.04
CA PRO A 167 3.77 1.34 11.59
C PRO A 167 2.30 1.15 12.00
N LEU A 168 1.92 1.78 13.11
CA LEU A 168 0.53 1.96 13.54
C LEU A 168 0.00 3.35 13.15
N SER A 169 0.90 4.33 13.04
CA SER A 169 0.60 5.67 12.53
C SER A 169 1.83 6.21 11.80
N ILE A 170 1.63 6.87 10.66
CA ILE A 170 2.66 7.69 9.99
C ILE A 170 2.04 9.06 9.75
N GLU A 171 2.71 10.10 10.22
CA GLU A 171 2.37 11.49 9.94
C GLU A 171 3.56 12.16 9.25
N THR A 172 3.31 12.83 8.13
CA THR A 172 4.29 13.71 7.49
C THR A 172 3.63 15.02 7.10
N GLY A 173 4.42 16.09 7.09
CA GLY A 173 3.92 17.40 6.67
C GLY A 173 4.98 18.46 6.85
N ASP A 174 4.63 19.69 6.51
CA ASP A 174 5.46 20.85 6.78
C ASP A 174 4.91 21.68 7.95
N LYS A 175 5.80 22.44 8.59
CA LYS A 175 5.47 23.30 9.73
C LYS A 175 4.49 24.43 9.39
N HIS A 176 4.39 24.82 8.12
CA HIS A 176 3.47 25.85 7.67
C HIS A 176 2.08 25.29 7.35
N GLY A 177 1.93 23.96 7.35
CA GLY A 177 0.66 23.26 7.15
C GLY A 177 0.21 23.23 5.69
N PHE A 178 1.11 23.46 4.72
CA PHE A 178 0.78 23.36 3.30
C PHE A 178 0.50 21.92 2.87
N ILE A 179 1.16 20.96 3.49
CA ILE A 179 1.04 19.54 3.23
C ILE A 179 0.92 18.82 4.55
N PHE A 180 -0.07 17.95 4.65
CA PHE A 180 -0.18 17.00 5.74
C PHE A 180 -0.69 15.66 5.22
N ARG A 181 0.01 14.59 5.56
CA ARG A 181 -0.34 13.21 5.23
C ARG A 181 -0.37 12.41 6.49
N LYS A 182 -1.41 11.58 6.63
CA LYS A 182 -1.56 10.64 7.73
C LYS A 182 -1.98 9.28 7.22
N LEU A 183 -1.28 8.26 7.69
CA LEU A 183 -1.69 6.86 7.56
C LEU A 183 -1.97 6.35 8.98
N ASP A 184 -3.18 5.83 9.20
CA ASP A 184 -3.54 5.11 10.42
C ASP A 184 -3.73 3.62 10.09
N ILE A 185 -2.97 2.76 10.77
CA ILE A 185 -2.94 1.32 10.50
C ILE A 185 -3.59 0.59 11.66
N GLN A 186 -4.64 -0.18 11.34
CA GLN A 186 -5.32 -1.07 12.27
C GLN A 186 -4.90 -2.51 11.94
N ILE A 187 -4.51 -3.26 12.97
CA ILE A 187 -4.18 -4.68 12.83
C ILE A 187 -5.44 -5.49 13.15
N GLU A 188 -5.85 -6.34 12.23
CA GLU A 188 -7.00 -7.20 12.40
C GLU A 188 -6.72 -8.29 13.44
N ASN A 189 -7.74 -8.62 14.24
CA ASN A 189 -7.62 -9.60 15.31
C ASN A 189 -7.50 -11.05 14.81
N LYS A 190 -7.86 -11.30 13.55
CA LYS A 190 -7.84 -12.63 12.92
C LYS A 190 -7.27 -12.52 11.53
N LEU A 191 -6.41 -13.49 11.20
CA LEU A 191 -5.90 -13.64 9.84
C LEU A 191 -6.97 -14.27 8.94
N ASN A 192 -7.09 -13.76 7.73
CA ASN A 192 -7.87 -14.34 6.67
C ASN A 192 -7.20 -15.65 6.23
N ALA A 193 -7.97 -16.74 6.33
CA ALA A 193 -7.56 -18.06 5.88
C ALA A 193 -7.57 -18.19 4.35
N GLN A 194 -8.42 -17.41 3.68
CA GLN A 194 -8.53 -17.39 2.23
C GLN A 194 -7.57 -16.36 1.65
N LEU A 195 -6.52 -16.83 0.99
CA LEU A 195 -5.50 -15.98 0.38
C LEU A 195 -5.90 -15.68 -1.08
N PRO A 196 -6.20 -14.41 -1.44
CA PRO A 196 -6.75 -14.08 -2.76
C PRO A 196 -5.84 -14.49 -3.93
N TRP A 197 -4.53 -14.34 -3.79
CA TRP A 197 -3.57 -14.72 -4.84
C TRP A 197 -3.51 -16.23 -5.09
N LYS A 198 -3.85 -17.08 -4.10
CA LYS A 198 -3.96 -18.53 -4.33
C LYS A 198 -5.18 -18.86 -5.18
N GLN A 199 -6.28 -18.13 -4.99
CA GLN A 199 -7.49 -18.31 -5.79
C GLN A 199 -7.31 -17.83 -7.23
N ALA A 200 -6.45 -16.83 -7.45
CA ALA A 200 -6.18 -16.26 -8.75
C ALA A 200 -5.21 -17.09 -9.62
N GLN A 201 -4.65 -18.21 -9.13
CA GLN A 201 -3.69 -19.01 -9.89
C GLN A 201 -4.24 -19.59 -11.20
N SER A 202 -5.57 -19.75 -11.30
CA SER A 202 -6.25 -20.25 -12.50
C SER A 202 -6.63 -19.15 -13.50
N TYR A 203 -6.28 -17.89 -13.24
CA TYR A 203 -6.63 -16.75 -14.08
C TYR A 203 -5.73 -16.69 -15.31
N SER A 204 -6.22 -16.09 -16.40
CA SER A 204 -5.40 -15.84 -17.58
C SER A 204 -4.31 -14.81 -17.26
N ARG A 205 -3.13 -14.96 -17.86
CA ARG A 205 -2.04 -14.00 -17.70
C ARG A 205 -2.03 -12.99 -18.83
N LYS A 206 -1.80 -11.74 -18.46
CA LYS A 206 -1.58 -10.58 -19.31
C LYS A 206 -0.33 -9.86 -18.85
N GLU A 207 0.27 -9.07 -19.72
CA GLU A 207 1.34 -8.14 -19.34
C GLU A 207 0.81 -6.71 -19.38
N TYR A 208 1.43 -5.81 -18.61
CA TYR A 208 1.05 -4.39 -18.59
C TYR A 208 1.02 -3.76 -19.99
N ALA A 209 1.91 -4.20 -20.88
CA ALA A 209 1.99 -3.71 -22.25
C ALA A 209 0.72 -3.97 -23.09
N ASP A 210 -0.09 -4.99 -22.74
CA ASP A 210 -1.37 -5.31 -23.41
C ASP A 210 -2.46 -4.25 -23.15
N PHE A 211 -2.17 -3.21 -22.37
CA PHE A 211 -3.10 -2.15 -21.97
C PHE A 211 -2.59 -0.74 -22.35
N LEU A 212 -1.52 -0.63 -23.14
CA LEU A 212 -0.91 0.64 -23.53
C LEU A 212 -1.27 1.09 -24.95
N ASP A 213 -2.00 0.25 -25.67
CA ASP A 213 -2.43 0.35 -27.06
C ASP A 213 -3.81 1.02 -27.26
#